data_AF-A0A1G0ZGR2-F1
#
_entry.id   AF-A0A1G0ZGR2-F1
#
_cell.length_a   1.000
_cell.length_b   1.000
_cell.length_c   1.000
_cell.angle_alpha   90.00
_cell.angle_beta   90.00
_cell.angle_gamma   90.00
#
_symmetry.space_group_name_H-M   'P 1'
#
loop_
_entity.id
_entity.type
_entity.pdbx_description
1 polymer ?
#
loop_
_entity_poly.entity_id
_entity_poly.type
_entity_poly.pdbx_seq_one_letter_code
_entity_poly.pdbx_strand_id
1 'polypeptide(L)'
;MAQVFGRSGRLQLSNSLEVIMNDQAVSSNSVPGCLLRLSWMIGGNIALFILAIYIGRNQLPLLSWPDFAYWAVIIGMIVFRYADIRFFAGQNAYGEPSTINDWRKYAITAILVSALLFAGAHLWGTWPA
;
A
#
# COMPACT_ATOMS: atom_id res chain seq x y z
N MET A 1 56.42 10.81 22.02
CA MET A 1 55.82 10.34 20.75
C MET A 1 54.43 9.67 20.93
N ALA A 2 53.61 10.04 21.92
CA ALA A 2 52.31 9.38 22.19
C ALA A 2 51.07 10.20 21.75
N GLN A 3 51.22 11.41 21.22
CA GLN A 3 50.08 12.31 20.93
C GLN A 3 49.53 12.22 19.50
N VAL A 4 50.22 11.57 18.56
CA VAL A 4 49.82 11.55 17.14
C VAL A 4 48.73 10.52 16.86
N PHE A 5 48.68 9.41 17.62
CA PHE A 5 47.70 8.33 17.40
C PHE A 5 46.26 8.70 17.79
N GLY A 6 46.06 9.57 18.78
CA GLY A 6 44.72 9.97 19.23
C GLY A 6 43.96 10.92 18.30
N ARG A 7 44.68 11.66 17.44
CA ARG A 7 44.09 12.64 16.51
C ARG A 7 43.53 11.95 15.25
N SER A 8 44.22 10.93 14.75
CA SER A 8 43.76 10.13 13.60
C SER A 8 42.49 9.34 13.91
N GLY A 9 42.41 8.73 15.10
CA GLY A 9 41.21 8.01 15.54
C GLY A 9 39.98 8.90 15.69
N ARG A 10 40.13 10.14 16.20
CA ARG A 10 39.00 11.10 16.28
C ARG A 10 38.53 11.58 14.92
N LEU A 11 39.43 11.74 13.96
CA LEU A 11 39.09 12.16 12.59
C LEU A 11 38.38 11.03 11.83
N GLN A 12 38.80 9.77 12.02
CA GLN A 12 38.05 8.63 11.49
C GLN A 12 36.68 8.47 12.16
N LEU A 13 36.59 8.74 13.46
CA LEU A 13 35.32 8.69 14.18
C LEU A 13 34.38 9.81 13.73
N SER A 14 34.86 11.04 13.56
CA SER A 14 34.04 12.14 13.05
C SER A 14 33.58 11.91 11.61
N ASN A 15 34.46 11.40 10.73
CA ASN A 15 34.06 11.08 9.37
C ASN A 15 33.09 9.89 9.32
N SER A 16 33.28 8.87 10.17
CA SER A 16 32.33 7.76 10.29
C SER A 16 30.98 8.23 10.86
N LEU A 17 31.00 9.12 11.85
CA LEU A 17 29.80 9.72 12.43
C LEU A 17 29.09 10.64 11.43
N GLU A 18 29.82 11.42 10.63
CA GLU A 18 29.25 12.21 9.55
C GLU A 18 28.65 11.34 8.45
N VAL A 19 29.32 10.24 8.05
CA VAL A 19 28.76 9.28 7.08
C VAL A 19 27.50 8.62 7.64
N ILE A 20 27.50 8.16 8.90
CA ILE A 20 26.33 7.56 9.55
C ILE A 20 25.21 8.60 9.73
N MET A 21 25.51 9.82 10.17
CA MET A 21 24.52 10.89 10.33
C MET A 21 23.97 11.36 8.98
N ASN A 22 24.78 11.36 7.92
CA ASN A 22 24.35 11.72 6.57
C ASN A 22 23.53 10.59 5.92
N ASP A 23 23.82 9.31 6.21
CA ASP A 23 22.99 8.16 5.80
C ASP A 23 21.62 8.19 6.50
N GLN A 24 21.58 8.57 7.78
CA GLN A 24 20.31 8.72 8.50
C GLN A 24 19.51 9.95 8.05
N ALA A 25 20.18 11.06 7.72
CA ALA A 25 19.52 12.29 7.24
C ALA A 25 18.95 12.16 5.82
N VAL A 26 19.54 11.30 4.98
CA VAL A 26 19.08 11.05 3.60
C VAL A 26 18.20 9.79 3.48
N SER A 27 17.86 9.14 4.59
CA SER A 27 16.73 8.19 4.63
C SER A 27 15.38 8.90 4.81
N SER A 28 15.22 10.10 4.22
CA SER A 28 13.91 10.71 3.94
C SER A 28 13.19 9.94 2.85
N ASN A 29 12.96 8.65 3.08
CA ASN A 29 12.03 7.84 2.33
C ASN A 29 10.66 8.51 2.46
N SER A 30 10.10 8.92 1.33
CA SER A 30 9.04 9.92 1.21
C SER A 30 7.85 9.67 2.15
N VAL A 31 7.83 10.37 3.30
CA VAL A 31 6.69 10.44 4.24
C VAL A 31 5.34 10.64 3.53
N PRO A 32 5.23 11.48 2.47
CA PRO A 32 3.99 11.64 1.72
C PRO A 32 3.54 10.35 1.01
N GLY A 33 4.46 9.57 0.44
CA GLY A 33 4.15 8.31 -0.23
C GLY A 33 3.70 7.22 0.74
N CYS A 34 4.29 7.17 1.94
CA CYS A 34 3.87 6.25 3.00
C CYS A 34 2.45 6.59 3.52
N LEU A 35 2.17 7.88 3.77
CA LEU A 35 0.84 8.33 4.20
C LEU A 35 -0.22 8.12 3.11
N LEU A 36 0.12 8.36 1.84
CA LEU A 36 -0.77 8.09 0.71
C LEU A 36 -1.10 6.59 0.64
N ARG A 37 -0.09 5.73 0.78
CA ARG A 37 -0.24 4.27 0.81
C ARG A 37 -1.13 3.80 1.97
N LEU A 38 -0.97 4.36 3.16
CA LEU A 38 -1.80 4.04 4.35
C LEU A 38 -3.23 4.54 4.21
N SER A 39 -3.42 5.80 3.78
CA SER A 39 -4.74 6.41 3.59
C SER A 39 -5.61 5.58 2.65
N TRP A 40 -4.99 5.04 1.61
CA TRP A 40 -5.67 4.29 0.58
C TRP A 40 -5.85 2.81 0.93
N MET A 41 -4.90 2.17 1.63
CA MET A 41 -5.11 0.82 2.18
C MET A 41 -6.24 0.80 3.21
N ILE A 42 -6.34 1.80 4.07
CA ILE A 42 -7.39 1.84 5.09
C ILE A 42 -8.72 2.26 4.46
N GLY A 43 -8.73 3.36 3.69
CA GLY A 43 -9.94 3.89 3.08
C GLY A 43 -10.60 2.94 2.09
N GLY A 44 -9.82 2.33 1.18
CA GLY A 44 -10.33 1.42 0.16
C GLY A 44 -10.91 0.14 0.75
N ASN A 45 -10.23 -0.49 1.72
CA ASN A 45 -10.71 -1.72 2.35
C ASN A 45 -11.96 -1.47 3.22
N ILE A 46 -12.00 -0.37 3.97
CA ILE A 46 -13.20 0.00 4.76
C ILE A 46 -14.39 0.24 3.83
N ALA A 47 -14.20 0.98 2.73
CA ALA A 47 -15.26 1.21 1.75
C ALA A 47 -15.77 -0.11 1.14
N LEU A 48 -14.86 -1.03 0.76
CA LEU A 48 -15.25 -2.35 0.26
C LEU A 48 -16.03 -3.16 1.29
N PHE A 49 -15.63 -3.13 2.56
CA PHE A 49 -16.30 -3.87 3.62
C PHE A 49 -17.72 -3.33 3.87
N ILE A 50 -17.87 -2.01 3.93
CA ILE A 50 -19.18 -1.36 4.07
C ILE A 50 -20.09 -1.70 2.88
N LEU A 51 -19.57 -1.64 1.65
CA LEU A 51 -20.35 -1.98 0.46
C LEU A 51 -20.75 -3.46 0.44
N ALA A 52 -19.85 -4.37 0.82
CA ALA A 52 -20.15 -5.80 0.88
C ALA A 52 -21.26 -6.10 1.90
N ILE A 53 -21.22 -5.49 3.09
CA ILE A 53 -22.29 -5.60 4.10
C ILE A 53 -23.60 -5.04 3.54
N TYR A 54 -23.54 -3.88 2.86
CA TYR A 54 -24.72 -3.24 2.30
C TYR A 54 -25.41 -4.11 1.24
N ILE A 55 -24.63 -4.72 0.33
CA ILE A 55 -25.11 -5.66 -0.68
C ILE A 55 -25.77 -6.87 -0.03
N GLY A 56 -25.10 -7.50 0.95
CA GLY A 56 -25.62 -8.68 1.63
C GLY A 56 -26.88 -8.42 2.45
N ARG A 57 -27.01 -7.26 3.10
CA ARG A 57 -28.19 -6.92 3.92
C ARG A 57 -29.42 -6.57 3.08
N ASN A 58 -29.24 -5.89 1.96
CA ASN A 58 -30.36 -5.41 1.15
C ASN A 58 -30.83 -6.44 0.10
N GLN A 59 -30.22 -7.63 0.06
CA GLN A 59 -30.55 -8.71 -0.90
C GLN A 59 -30.70 -8.18 -2.33
N LEU A 60 -29.78 -7.29 -2.71
CA LEU A 60 -29.88 -6.58 -3.97
C LEU A 60 -29.66 -7.55 -5.14
N PRO A 61 -30.43 -7.42 -6.23
CA PRO A 61 -30.20 -8.23 -7.42
C PRO A 61 -28.81 -7.95 -8.00
N LEU A 62 -28.20 -8.99 -8.58
CA LEU A 62 -26.96 -8.88 -9.36
C LEU A 62 -27.16 -7.80 -10.45
N LEU A 63 -26.23 -6.83 -10.55
CA LEU A 63 -26.27 -5.59 -11.36
C LEU A 63 -26.96 -4.36 -10.73
N SER A 64 -26.93 -4.25 -9.40
CA SER A 64 -27.42 -3.06 -8.71
C SER A 64 -26.36 -1.94 -8.69
N TRP A 65 -26.79 -0.69 -8.52
CA TRP A 65 -25.90 0.47 -8.38
C TRP A 65 -24.71 0.28 -7.39
N PRO A 66 -24.90 -0.32 -6.20
CA PRO A 66 -23.78 -0.61 -5.30
C PRO A 66 -22.79 -1.66 -5.82
N ASP A 67 -23.17 -2.55 -6.74
CA ASP A 67 -22.22 -3.46 -7.39
C ASP A 67 -21.23 -2.65 -8.23
N PHE A 68 -21.72 -1.66 -9.00
CA PHE A 68 -20.86 -0.74 -9.74
C PHE A 68 -19.94 0.05 -8.82
N ALA A 69 -20.47 0.55 -7.71
CA ALA A 69 -19.65 1.27 -6.72
C ALA A 69 -18.57 0.36 -6.11
N TYR A 70 -18.88 -0.91 -5.85
CA TYR A 70 -17.92 -1.89 -5.32
C TYR A 70 -16.75 -2.11 -6.29
N TRP A 71 -17.06 -2.35 -7.57
CA TRP A 71 -16.03 -2.50 -8.60
C TRP A 71 -15.26 -1.21 -8.87
N ALA A 72 -15.92 -0.06 -8.82
CA ALA A 72 -15.27 1.24 -8.98
C ALA A 72 -14.24 1.50 -7.88
N VAL A 73 -14.53 1.12 -6.62
CA VAL A 73 -13.56 1.23 -5.52
C VAL A 73 -12.33 0.36 -5.80
N ILE A 74 -12.49 -0.89 -6.23
CA ILE A 74 -11.37 -1.80 -6.54
C ILE A 74 -10.50 -1.22 -7.67
N ILE A 75 -11.11 -0.78 -8.76
CA ILE A 75 -10.40 -0.19 -9.91
C ILE A 75 -9.65 1.06 -9.45
N GLY A 76 -10.33 1.94 -8.70
CA GLY A 76 -9.69 3.08 -8.04
C GLY A 76 -8.47 2.62 -7.25
N MET A 77 -8.59 1.53 -6.48
CA MET A 77 -7.47 1.08 -5.65
C MET A 77 -6.25 0.65 -6.44
N ILE A 78 -6.48 -0.07 -7.53
CA ILE A 78 -5.43 -0.53 -8.42
C ILE A 78 -4.76 0.66 -9.12
N VAL A 79 -5.54 1.65 -9.56
CA VAL A 79 -5.05 2.86 -10.23
C VAL A 79 -4.24 3.75 -9.28
N PHE A 80 -4.72 3.97 -8.05
CA PHE A 80 -3.96 4.71 -7.04
C PHE A 80 -2.64 4.02 -6.72
N ARG A 81 -2.62 2.68 -6.61
CA ARG A 81 -1.39 1.93 -6.43
C ARG A 81 -0.45 2.04 -7.63
N TYR A 82 -0.99 2.10 -8.85
CA TYR A 82 -0.20 2.34 -10.05
C TYR A 82 0.43 3.73 -10.03
N ALA A 83 -0.34 4.75 -9.65
CA ALA A 83 0.14 6.12 -9.52
C ALA A 83 1.23 6.25 -8.43
N ASP A 84 1.06 5.58 -7.28
CA ASP A 84 2.09 5.50 -6.22
C ASP A 84 3.43 4.99 -6.77
N ILE A 85 3.39 3.87 -7.51
CA ILE A 85 4.59 3.26 -8.08
C ILE A 85 5.21 4.16 -9.16
N ARG A 86 4.39 4.79 -10.01
CA ARG A 86 4.87 5.58 -11.16
C ARG A 86 5.36 6.98 -10.79
N PHE A 87 4.72 7.66 -9.85
CA PHE A 87 5.01 9.05 -9.51
C PHE A 87 5.90 9.20 -8.27
N PHE A 88 5.85 8.26 -7.32
CA PHE A 88 6.61 8.35 -6.06
C PHE A 88 7.80 7.39 -6.00
N ALA A 89 8.18 6.76 -7.12
CA ALA A 89 9.27 5.79 -7.20
C ALA A 89 9.19 4.75 -6.08
N GLY A 90 7.97 4.27 -5.82
CA GLY A 90 7.61 3.57 -4.60
C GLY A 90 8.54 2.40 -4.30
N GLN A 91 9.30 2.52 -3.23
CA GLN A 91 10.04 1.39 -2.69
C GLN A 91 9.05 0.33 -2.18
N ASN A 92 9.41 -0.94 -2.36
CA ASN A 92 8.74 -2.06 -1.71
C ASN A 92 9.02 -1.99 -0.20
N ALA A 93 8.38 -2.85 0.61
CA ALA A 93 8.58 -2.86 2.06
C ALA A 93 10.04 -3.15 2.49
N TYR A 94 10.89 -3.53 1.54
CA TYR A 94 12.30 -3.86 1.70
C TYR A 94 13.24 -2.76 1.17
N GLY A 95 12.72 -1.62 0.70
CA GLY A 95 13.52 -0.50 0.20
C GLY A 95 13.92 -0.61 -1.28
N GLU A 96 13.50 -1.65 -1.99
CA GLU A 96 13.83 -1.86 -3.41
C GLU A 96 12.79 -1.21 -4.34
N PRO A 97 13.18 -0.76 -5.55
CA PRO A 97 12.24 -0.17 -6.51
C PRO A 97 11.13 -1.17 -6.87
N SER A 98 9.88 -0.85 -6.53
CA SER A 98 8.74 -1.70 -6.87
C SER A 98 8.54 -1.70 -8.38
N THR A 99 8.58 -2.89 -8.99
CA THR A 99 8.41 -3.03 -10.44
C THR A 99 6.93 -3.14 -10.80
N ILE A 100 6.60 -2.78 -12.05
CA ILE A 100 5.26 -2.96 -12.64
C ILE A 100 4.76 -4.42 -12.49
N ASN A 101 5.67 -5.39 -12.43
CA ASN A 101 5.31 -6.79 -12.28
C ASN A 101 4.70 -7.10 -10.90
N ASP A 102 5.18 -6.46 -9.84
CA ASP A 102 4.62 -6.60 -8.50
C ASP A 102 3.24 -5.94 -8.39
N TRP A 103 3.07 -4.81 -9.08
CA TRP A 103 1.76 -4.19 -9.22
C TRP A 103 0.75 -5.11 -9.91
N ARG A 104 1.14 -5.80 -10.99
CA ARG A 104 0.24 -6.74 -11.69
C ARG A 104 -0.19 -7.89 -10.78
N LYS A 105 0.75 -8.47 -10.03
CA LYS A 105 0.44 -9.52 -9.04
C LYS A 105 -0.54 -9.01 -7.98
N TYR A 106 -0.28 -7.82 -7.43
CA TYR A 106 -1.17 -7.18 -6.46
C TYR A 106 -2.58 -6.95 -7.06
N ALA A 107 -2.66 -6.40 -8.26
CA ALA A 107 -3.94 -6.13 -8.93
C ALA A 107 -4.74 -7.41 -9.17
N ILE A 108 -4.09 -8.48 -9.64
CA ILE A 108 -4.74 -9.78 -9.85
C ILE A 108 -5.25 -10.35 -8.52
N THR A 109 -4.41 -10.37 -7.48
CA THR A 109 -4.82 -10.86 -6.16
C THR A 109 -5.98 -10.04 -5.59
N ALA A 110 -5.93 -8.71 -5.72
CA ALA A 110 -7.00 -7.82 -5.28
C ALA A 110 -8.32 -8.14 -5.99
N ILE A 111 -8.30 -8.27 -7.32
CA ILE A 111 -9.49 -8.62 -8.11
C ILE A 111 -10.04 -9.99 -7.68
N LEU A 112 -9.18 -11.00 -7.53
CA LEU A 112 -9.61 -12.35 -7.15
C LEU A 112 -10.25 -12.39 -5.76
N VAL A 113 -9.60 -11.78 -4.76
CA VAL A 113 -10.11 -11.71 -3.39
C VAL A 113 -11.42 -10.93 -3.35
N SER A 114 -11.51 -9.80 -4.05
CA SER A 114 -12.73 -9.03 -4.14
C SER A 114 -13.86 -9.76 -4.86
N ALA A 115 -13.57 -10.49 -5.94
CA ALA A 115 -14.58 -11.30 -6.64
C ALA A 115 -15.13 -12.41 -5.73
N LEU A 116 -14.27 -13.06 -4.94
CA LEU A 116 -14.68 -14.05 -3.94
C LEU A 116 -15.57 -13.43 -2.86
N LEU A 117 -15.20 -12.26 -2.33
CA LEU A 117 -16.00 -11.50 -1.37
C LEU A 117 -17.36 -11.10 -1.94
N PHE A 118 -17.38 -10.61 -3.18
CA PHE A 118 -18.60 -10.24 -3.90
C PHE A 118 -19.53 -11.44 -4.07
N ALA A 119 -19.01 -12.57 -4.54
CA ALA A 119 -19.77 -13.81 -4.66
C ALA A 119 -20.30 -14.28 -3.31
N GLY A 120 -19.47 -14.25 -2.27
CA GLY A 120 -19.86 -14.61 -0.90
C GLY A 120 -20.97 -13.72 -0.35
N ALA A 121 -20.92 -12.40 -0.59
CA ALA A 121 -21.93 -11.46 -0.13
C ALA A 121 -23.28 -11.69 -0.82
N HIS A 122 -23.27 -11.94 -2.14
CA HIS A 122 -24.49 -12.28 -2.89
C HIS A 122 -25.06 -13.64 -2.47
N LEU A 123 -24.21 -14.67 -2.33
CA LEU A 123 -24.63 -15.99 -1.85
C LEU A 123 -25.26 -15.91 -0.45
N TRP A 124 -24.65 -15.15 0.47
CA TRP A 124 -25.21 -14.89 1.80
C TRP A 124 -26.56 -14.19 1.73
N GLY A 125 -26.68 -13.13 0.92
CA GLY A 125 -27.92 -12.37 0.75
C GLY A 125 -29.06 -13.22 0.18
N THR A 126 -28.74 -14.16 -0.72
CA THR A 126 -29.74 -15.06 -1.35
C THR A 126 -30.13 -16.25 -0.49
N TRP A 127 -29.49 -16.49 0.66
CA TRP A 127 -29.86 -17.60 1.52
C TRP A 127 -31.22 -17.33 2.17
N PRO A 128 -32.24 -18.17 1.94
CA PRO A 128 -33.50 -18.05 2.66
C PRO A 128 -33.23 -18.43 4.12
N ALA A 129 -33.28 -17.42 5.01
CA ALA A 129 -33.34 -17.64 6.45
C ALA A 129 -34.66 -18.34 6.83
#